data_AF-A0A7J6WGS7-F1
#
_entry.id   AF-A0A7J6WGS7-F1
#
_cell.length_a   1.000
_cell.length_b   1.000
_cell.length_c   1.000
_cell.angle_alpha   90.00
_cell.angle_beta   90.00
_cell.angle_gamma   90.00
#
_symmetry.space_group_name_H-M   'P 1'
#
loop_
_entity.id
_entity.type
_entity.pdbx_description
1 polymer ?
#
loop_
_entity_poly.entity_id
_entity_poly.type
_entity_poly.pdbx_seq_one_letter_code
_entity_poly.pdbx_strand_id
1 'polypeptide(L)'
;MDSISEVLFDSFQMNLNAFVNGSLNLIGKHGTYIVAFHLGSEDFEVIQTAELTVHDNTCGWKYYTLGVIEDCLSFLDAAVDNFVEIWLRKNENGIASWVKQFSIDKELLDPRF
;
A
#
# COMPACT_ATOMS: atom_id res chain seq x y z
N MET A 1 15.03 -20.99 -5.27
CA MET A 1 15.43 -19.60 -5.57
C MET A 1 14.78 -19.30 -6.89
N ASP A 2 13.65 -18.57 -6.89
CA ASP A 2 12.98 -18.01 -8.10
C ASP A 2 11.71 -17.21 -7.76
N SER A 3 11.28 -17.11 -6.49
CA SER A 3 10.04 -16.38 -6.15
C SER A 3 10.21 -14.87 -5.94
N ILE A 4 11.41 -14.40 -5.62
CA ILE A 4 11.65 -12.97 -5.29
C ILE A 4 11.79 -12.14 -6.57
N SER A 5 12.42 -12.69 -7.60
CA SER A 5 12.60 -12.04 -8.90
C SER A 5 11.28 -11.79 -9.61
N GLU A 6 10.35 -12.75 -9.61
CA GLU A 6 9.03 -12.58 -10.22
C GLU A 6 8.19 -11.54 -9.47
N VAL A 7 8.18 -11.56 -8.13
CA VAL A 7 7.45 -10.57 -7.31
C VAL A 7 8.00 -9.17 -7.51
N LEU A 8 9.32 -9.02 -7.61
CA LEU A 8 9.95 -7.73 -7.91
C LEU A 8 9.59 -7.29 -9.34
N PHE A 9 9.63 -8.17 -10.33
CA PHE A 9 9.36 -7.80 -11.72
C PHE A 9 7.90 -7.36 -11.95
N ASP A 10 6.93 -8.05 -11.34
CA ASP A 10 5.51 -7.68 -11.45
C ASP A 10 5.17 -6.39 -10.69
N SER A 11 5.86 -6.12 -9.58
CA SER A 11 5.65 -4.90 -8.76
C SER A 11 6.28 -3.63 -9.32
N PHE A 12 7.19 -3.73 -10.29
CA PHE A 12 7.74 -2.57 -11.00
C PHE A 12 6.82 -2.07 -12.14
N GLN A 13 5.97 -2.92 -12.71
CA GLN A 13 5.09 -2.54 -13.84
C GLN A 13 3.77 -1.93 -13.41
N MET A 14 3.33 -2.18 -12.19
CA MET A 14 2.10 -1.64 -11.62
C MET A 14 2.51 -0.83 -10.40
N ASN A 15 1.97 0.38 -10.22
CA ASN A 15 2.31 1.33 -9.14
C ASN A 15 2.05 0.74 -7.73
N LEU A 16 2.78 -0.30 -7.36
CA LEU A 16 2.63 -1.11 -6.16
C LEU A 16 3.83 -0.89 -5.22
N ASN A 17 4.66 0.09 -5.56
CA ASN A 17 5.83 0.46 -4.83
C ASN A 17 5.78 1.93 -4.41
N ALA A 18 6.42 2.23 -3.28
CA ALA A 18 6.61 3.59 -2.80
C ALA A 18 7.96 3.69 -2.10
N PHE A 19 8.70 4.77 -2.37
CA PHE A 19 9.95 5.06 -1.69
C PHE A 19 9.74 6.15 -0.64
N VAL A 20 9.95 5.82 0.63
CA VAL A 20 9.77 6.76 1.75
C VAL A 20 10.64 6.33 2.94
N ASN A 21 11.19 7.32 3.66
CA ASN A 21 12.04 7.10 4.84
C ASN A 21 13.23 6.16 4.61
N GLY A 22 13.86 6.24 3.43
CA GLY A 22 15.01 5.39 3.09
C GLY A 22 14.66 3.96 2.68
N SER A 23 13.36 3.61 2.65
CA SER A 23 12.88 2.27 2.32
C SER A 23 12.13 2.24 1.00
N LEU A 24 12.40 1.21 0.19
CA LEU A 24 11.54 0.82 -0.92
C LEU A 24 10.45 -0.12 -0.38
N ASN A 25 9.20 0.30 -0.49
CA ASN A 25 8.04 -0.43 0.01
C ASN A 25 7.34 -1.09 -1.17
N LEU A 26 6.94 -2.35 -1.01
CA LEU A 26 6.34 -3.18 -2.05
C LEU A 26 5.08 -3.86 -1.49
N ILE A 27 3.96 -3.78 -2.20
CA ILE A 27 2.75 -4.52 -1.81
C ILE A 27 2.98 -6.02 -2.00
N GLY A 28 2.76 -6.76 -0.91
CA GLY A 28 2.72 -8.21 -0.89
C GLY A 28 1.44 -8.79 -1.47
N LYS A 29 1.38 -10.12 -1.47
CA LYS A 29 0.27 -10.87 -2.08
C LYS A 29 -1.10 -10.39 -1.57
N HIS A 30 -2.01 -10.09 -2.51
CA HIS A 30 -3.39 -9.63 -2.24
C HIS A 30 -3.52 -8.35 -1.40
N GLY A 31 -2.47 -7.52 -1.27
CA GLY A 31 -2.57 -6.29 -0.46
C GLY A 31 -2.59 -6.54 1.04
N THR A 32 -2.19 -7.73 1.51
CA THR A 32 -2.30 -8.11 2.94
C THR A 32 -1.12 -7.69 3.79
N TYR A 33 0.03 -7.44 3.17
CA TYR A 33 1.23 -6.96 3.82
C TYR A 33 2.04 -6.12 2.85
N ILE A 34 2.98 -5.35 3.37
CA ILE A 34 3.98 -4.59 2.64
C ILE A 34 5.35 -5.10 3.06
N VAL A 35 6.24 -5.27 2.08
CA VAL A 35 7.66 -5.54 2.32
C VAL A 35 8.40 -4.22 2.15
N ALA A 36 9.07 -3.77 3.21
CA ALA A 36 9.96 -2.62 3.14
C ALA A 36 11.41 -3.10 3.09
N PHE A 37 12.15 -2.66 2.08
CA PHE A 37 13.59 -2.86 1.95
C PHE A 37 14.31 -1.56 2.27
N HIS A 38 15.04 -1.52 3.38
CA HIS A 38 15.75 -0.33 3.85
C HIS A 38 17.11 -0.21 3.13
N LEU A 39 17.25 0.77 2.24
CA LEU A 39 18.43 0.89 1.36
C LEU A 39 19.74 1.13 2.12
N GLY A 40 19.66 1.79 3.28
CA GLY A 40 20.85 2.14 4.06
C GLY A 40 21.46 0.97 4.83
N SER A 41 20.65 -0.03 5.19
CA SER A 41 21.09 -1.19 5.97
C SER A 41 20.96 -2.51 5.23
N GLU A 42 20.31 -2.51 4.06
CA GLU A 42 19.99 -3.71 3.26
C GLU A 42 19.11 -4.72 4.01
N ASP A 43 18.32 -4.26 4.99
CA ASP A 43 17.41 -5.09 5.76
C ASP A 43 15.97 -5.05 5.21
N PHE A 44 15.20 -6.09 5.55
CA PHE A 44 13.79 -6.20 5.21
C PHE A 44 12.90 -6.12 6.45
N GLU A 45 11.80 -5.37 6.36
CA GLU A 45 10.71 -5.34 7.34
C GLU A 45 9.41 -5.79 6.67
N VAL A 46 8.61 -6.58 7.40
CA VAL A 46 7.24 -6.91 7.01
C VAL A 46 6.27 -6.04 7.79
N ILE A 47 5.43 -5.32 7.05
CA ILE A 47 4.48 -4.35 7.56
C ILE A 47 3.09 -4.91 7.29
N GLN A 48 2.28 -5.08 8.34
CA GLN A 48 0.86 -5.39 8.15
C GLN A 48 0.18 -4.17 7.52
N THR A 49 -0.66 -4.37 6.50
CA THR A 49 -1.47 -3.27 5.95
C THR A 49 -2.52 -2.82 6.96
N ALA A 50 -3.21 -1.70 6.66
CA ALA A 50 -4.39 -1.32 7.42
C ALA A 50 -5.37 -2.50 7.48
N GLU A 51 -6.20 -2.58 8.53
CA GLU A 51 -7.24 -3.62 8.65
C GLU A 51 -8.20 -3.48 7.47
N LEU A 52 -7.92 -4.22 6.41
CA LEU A 52 -8.78 -4.33 5.26
C LEU A 52 -10.02 -5.07 5.73
N THR A 53 -11.18 -4.46 5.55
CA THR A 53 -12.42 -5.22 5.57
C THR A 53 -12.28 -6.19 4.41
N VAL A 54 -12.03 -7.47 4.70
CA VAL A 54 -11.81 -8.49 3.68
C VAL A 54 -13.10 -8.63 2.88
N HIS A 55 -13.24 -7.81 1.84
CA HIS A 55 -14.10 -8.11 0.72
C HIS A 55 -13.56 -9.42 0.15
N ASP A 56 -14.44 -10.39 -0.10
CA ASP A 56 -14.12 -11.75 -0.51
C ASP A 56 -12.82 -11.83 -1.33
N ASN A 57 -12.02 -12.87 -1.07
CA ASN A 57 -10.69 -13.18 -1.66
C ASN A 57 -10.61 -13.14 -3.22
N THR A 58 -11.66 -12.71 -3.91
CA THR A 58 -11.78 -12.42 -5.33
C THR A 58 -11.29 -11.02 -5.73
N CYS A 59 -11.13 -10.07 -4.80
CA CYS A 59 -10.59 -8.75 -5.10
C CYS A 59 -9.07 -8.83 -5.35
N GLY A 60 -8.68 -8.83 -6.64
CA GLY A 60 -7.29 -8.88 -7.04
C GLY A 60 -6.48 -7.64 -6.61
N TRP A 61 -5.16 -7.77 -6.65
CA TRP A 61 -4.12 -6.73 -6.53
C TRP A 61 -4.36 -5.39 -7.27
N LYS A 62 -5.34 -5.33 -8.19
CA LYS A 62 -5.72 -4.12 -8.93
C LYS A 62 -6.40 -3.05 -8.08
N TYR A 63 -6.82 -3.39 -6.87
CA TYR A 63 -7.55 -2.46 -5.98
C TYR A 63 -6.66 -1.79 -4.93
N TYR A 64 -5.37 -2.15 -4.86
CA TYR A 64 -4.45 -1.63 -3.86
C TYR A 64 -3.26 -0.93 -4.51
N THR A 65 -2.83 0.19 -3.94
CA THR A 65 -1.62 0.89 -4.38
C THR A 65 -0.93 1.56 -3.20
N LEU A 66 0.38 1.77 -3.32
CA LEU A 66 1.15 2.56 -2.38
C LEU A 66 1.43 3.93 -2.97
N GLY A 67 1.58 4.88 -2.07
CA GLY A 67 2.02 6.23 -2.42
C GLY A 67 2.78 6.87 -1.27
N VAL A 68 3.12 8.13 -1.49
CA VAL A 68 3.69 9.00 -0.47
C VAL A 68 2.80 10.22 -0.37
N ILE A 69 2.28 10.46 0.83
CA ILE A 69 1.43 11.62 1.16
C ILE A 69 1.98 12.21 2.46
N GLU A 70 2.28 13.50 2.47
CA GLU A 70 2.82 14.20 3.66
C GLU A 70 4.05 13.48 4.26
N ASP A 71 4.97 13.06 3.40
CA ASP A 71 6.18 12.29 3.75
C ASP A 71 5.91 10.97 4.50
N CYS A 72 4.66 10.51 4.52
CA CYS A 72 4.24 9.24 5.09
C CYS A 72 3.98 8.21 3.99
N LEU A 73 4.22 6.94 4.32
CA LEU A 73 3.76 5.83 3.48
C LEU A 73 2.23 5.84 3.46
N SER A 74 1.63 5.94 2.28
CA SER A 74 0.19 5.84 2.10
C SER A 74 -0.21 4.52 1.48
N PHE A 75 -1.30 3.94 1.95
CA PHE A 75 -1.92 2.75 1.39
C PHE A 75 -3.33 3.12 0.92
N LEU A 76 -3.60 2.90 -0.35
CA LEU A 76 -4.90 3.18 -0.96
C LEU A 76 -5.63 1.86 -1.18
N ASP A 77 -6.89 1.81 -0.73
CA ASP A 77 -7.80 0.69 -0.91
C ASP A 77 -9.03 1.13 -1.71
N ALA A 78 -9.14 0.62 -2.94
CA ALA A 78 -10.27 0.82 -3.83
C ALA A 78 -11.17 -0.43 -3.93
N ALA A 79 -10.99 -1.43 -3.08
CA ALA A 79 -11.82 -2.64 -3.04
C ALA A 79 -13.20 -2.36 -2.43
N VAL A 80 -13.30 -1.34 -1.56
CA VAL A 80 -14.57 -0.86 -1.01
C VAL A 80 -15.45 -0.30 -2.13
N ASP A 81 -16.68 -0.79 -2.28
CA ASP A 81 -17.53 -0.56 -3.46
C ASP A 81 -17.54 0.90 -3.96
N ASN A 82 -17.92 1.83 -3.10
CA ASN A 82 -18.16 3.23 -3.49
C ASN A 82 -17.04 4.20 -3.09
N PHE A 83 -16.02 3.73 -2.39
CA PHE A 83 -14.98 4.60 -1.84
C PHE A 83 -13.58 4.13 -2.20
N VAL A 84 -12.69 5.10 -2.38
CA VAL A 84 -11.25 4.89 -2.23
C VAL A 84 -10.88 5.34 -0.84
N GLU A 85 -10.42 4.40 -0.01
CA GLU A 85 -9.90 4.69 1.31
C GLU A 85 -8.41 4.98 1.22
N ILE A 86 -7.98 6.05 1.88
CA ILE A 86 -6.57 6.45 1.95
C ILE A 86 -6.12 6.37 3.40
N TRP A 87 -5.13 5.51 3.63
CA TRP A 87 -4.54 5.26 4.94
C TRP A 87 -3.12 5.78 4.96
N LEU A 88 -2.70 6.43 6.05
CA LEU A 88 -1.33 6.89 6.28
C LEU A 88 -0.69 6.07 7.39
N ARG A 89 0.54 5.61 7.17
CA ARG A 89 1.35 5.00 8.22
C ARG A 89 2.09 6.09 8.97
N LYS A 90 1.62 6.40 10.16
CA LYS A 90 2.22 7.42 11.05
C LYS A 90 3.04 6.74 12.14
N ASN A 91 4.11 7.40 12.56
CA ASN A 91 4.93 6.98 13.69
C ASN A 91 4.76 8.01 14.81
N GLU A 92 3.93 7.67 15.81
CA GLU A 92 3.67 8.52 16.96
C GLU A 92 4.34 7.88 18.18
N ASN A 93 5.25 8.61 18.83
CA ASN A 93 5.99 8.15 20.02
C ASN A 93 6.76 6.83 19.80
N GLY A 94 7.27 6.60 18.58
CA GLY A 94 8.00 5.37 18.23
C GLY A 94 7.10 4.18 17.88
N ILE A 95 5.77 4.36 17.88
CA ILE A 95 4.82 3.32 17.53
C ILE A 95 4.24 3.63 16.15
N ALA A 96 4.54 2.76 15.18
CA ALA A 96 3.99 2.86 13.84
C ALA A 96 2.57 2.27 13.79
N SER A 97 1.61 3.02 13.25
CA SER A 97 0.23 2.57 13.07
C SER A 97 -0.40 3.17 11.80
N TRP A 98 -1.46 2.52 11.31
CA TRP A 98 -2.26 3.04 10.20
C TRP A 98 -3.37 3.95 10.71
N VAL A 99 -3.51 5.10 10.07
CA VAL A 99 -4.58 6.06 10.34
C VAL A 99 -5.34 6.31 9.04
N LYS A 100 -6.65 6.07 9.05
CA LYS A 100 -7.51 6.42 7.91
C LYS A 100 -7.56 7.95 7.79
N GLN A 101 -7.05 8.48 6.69
CA GLN A 101 -6.98 9.92 6.47
C GLN A 101 -8.16 10.41 5.63
N PHE A 102 -8.51 9.68 4.56
CA PHE A 102 -9.59 10.07 3.65
C PHE A 102 -10.46 8.88 3.23
N SER A 103 -11.69 9.19 2.86
CA SER A 103 -12.60 8.31 2.15
C SER A 103 -13.16 9.12 0.98
N ILE A 104 -12.71 8.82 -0.23
CA ILE A 104 -13.08 9.56 -1.44
C ILE A 104 -14.15 8.77 -2.16
N ASP A 105 -15.31 9.39 -2.43
CA ASP A 105 -16.34 8.77 -3.23
C ASP A 105 -15.84 8.55 -4.67
N LYS A 106 -15.98 7.33 -5.19
CA LYS A 106 -15.53 6.98 -6.53
C LYS A 106 -16.29 7.76 -7.61
N GLU A 107 -17.50 8.22 -7.35
CA GLU A 107 -18.24 9.09 -8.28
C GLU A 107 -17.51 10.42 -8.52
N LEU A 108 -16.78 10.93 -7.52
CA LEU A 108 -15.98 12.16 -7.63
C LEU A 108 -14.68 11.96 -8.43
N LEU A 109 -14.30 10.72 -8.70
CA LEU A 109 -13.11 10.37 -9.47
C LEU A 109 -13.42 10.13 -10.96
N ASP A 110 -14.69 10.14 -11.36
CA ASP A 110 -15.08 10.00 -12.77
C ASP A 110 -14.77 11.32 -13.52
N PRO A 111 -13.83 11.32 -14.49
CA PRO A 111 -13.43 12.53 -15.21
C PRO A 111 -14.51 13.08 -16.15
N ARG A 112 -15.69 12.47 -16.20
CA ARG A 112 -16.85 12.95 -16.97
C ARG A 112 -17.71 13.97 -16.20
N PHE A 113 -17.33 14.29 -14.96
CA PHE A 113 -17.83 15.45 -14.22
C PHE A 113 -16.93 16.68 -14.42
#